data_AF-A0A1C6H4W2-F1
#
_entry.id   AF-A0A1C6H4W2-F1
#
_cell.length_a   1.000
_cell.length_b   1.000
_cell.length_c   1.000
_cell.angle_alpha   90.00
_cell.angle_beta   90.00
_cell.angle_gamma   90.00
#
_symmetry.space_group_name_H-M   'P 1'
#
loop_
_entity.id
_entity.type
_entity.pdbx_description
1 polymer ?
#
loop_
_entity_poly.entity_id
_entity_poly.type
_entity_poly.pdbx_seq_one_letter_code
_entity_poly.pdbx_strand_id
1 'polypeptide(L)' 'MLSLEEFLKLPAEEKTKRYLELSEKDRFLARTSDWQPKDTVVVKYSNLKSDQEKQEEFIKQLNEALERDELNLLK' A
#
# COMPACT_ATOMS: atom_id res chain seq x y z
N MET A 1 -9.59 -15.47 22.67
CA MET A 1 -8.90 -14.68 21.64
C MET A 1 -8.27 -13.49 22.35
N LEU A 2 -6.99 -13.24 22.12
CA LEU A 2 -6.31 -12.06 22.65
C LEU A 2 -6.83 -10.82 21.92
N SER A 3 -7.11 -9.72 22.64
CA SER A 3 -7.50 -8.48 21.99
C SER A 3 -6.28 -7.73 21.43
N LEU A 4 -6.49 -6.90 20.40
CA LEU A 4 -5.42 -6.10 19.81
C LEU A 4 -4.76 -5.16 20.83
N GLU A 5 -5.53 -4.56 21.74
CA GLU A 5 -5.01 -3.65 22.78
C GLU A 5 -4.09 -4.38 23.77
N GLU A 6 -4.45 -5.61 24.16
CA GLU A 6 -3.61 -6.44 25.01
C GLU A 6 -2.35 -6.87 24.27
N PHE A 7 -2.47 -7.24 22.99
CA PHE A 7 -1.33 -7.61 22.16
C PHE A 7 -0.33 -6.47 21.98
N LEU A 8 -0.79 -5.24 21.77
CA LEU A 8 0.08 -4.08 21.56
C LEU A 8 0.93 -3.75 22.80
N LYS A 9 0.45 -4.07 24.01
CA LYS A 9 1.16 -3.85 25.28
C LYS A 9 2.24 -4.91 25.57
N LEU A 10 2.25 -6.03 24.84
CA LEU A 10 3.21 -7.11 25.06
C LEU A 10 4.62 -6.75 24.51
N PRO A 11 5.69 -7.30 25.11
CA PRO A 11 7.03 -7.18 24.57
C PRO A 11 7.16 -7.93 23.22
N ALA A 12 8.12 -7.51 22.39
CA ALA A 12 8.26 -8.01 21.01
C ALA A 12 8.45 -9.54 20.90
N GLU A 13 9.15 -10.14 21.87
CA GLU A 13 9.34 -11.60 21.94
C GLU A 13 8.03 -12.36 22.16
N GLU A 14 7.13 -11.78 22.96
CA GLU A 14 5.81 -12.37 23.22
C GLU A 14 4.82 -12.08 22.11
N LYS A 15 4.90 -10.90 21.48
CA LYS A 15 4.11 -10.56 20.27
C LYS A 15 4.33 -11.58 19.16
N THR A 16 5.55 -12.01 18.93
CA THR A 16 5.87 -12.99 17.87
C THR A 16 5.23 -14.35 18.14
N LYS A 17 5.21 -14.79 19.40
CA LYS A 17 4.61 -16.07 19.83
C LYS A 17 3.08 -16.00 19.82
N ARG A 18 2.50 -14.90 20.29
CA ARG A 18 1.05 -14.74 20.46
C ARG A 18 0.34 -14.13 19.26
N TYR A 19 1.06 -13.78 18.19
CA TYR A 19 0.46 -13.27 16.94
C TYR A 19 -0.58 -14.22 16.35
N LEU A 20 -0.38 -15.55 16.50
CA LEU A 20 -1.32 -16.56 16.02
C LEU A 20 -2.59 -16.68 16.89
N GLU A 21 -2.58 -16.16 18.11
CA GLU A 21 -3.73 -16.15 19.03
C GLU A 21 -4.71 -15.00 18.78
N LEU A 22 -4.33 -14.05 17.93
CA LEU A 22 -5.16 -12.95 17.45
C LEU A 22 -6.16 -13.44 16.39
N SER A 23 -7.29 -12.75 16.30
CA SER A 23 -8.20 -12.91 15.17
C SER A 23 -7.51 -12.51 13.85
N GLU A 24 -8.00 -12.97 12.70
CA GLU A 24 -7.43 -12.59 11.40
C GLU A 24 -7.45 -11.06 11.18
N LYS A 25 -8.54 -10.41 11.61
CA LYS A 25 -8.68 -8.95 11.54
C LYS A 25 -7.63 -8.25 12.40
N ASP A 26 -7.39 -8.72 13.61
CA ASP A 26 -6.42 -8.12 14.52
C ASP A 26 -4.98 -8.41 14.08
N ARG A 27 -4.72 -9.57 13.48
CA ARG A 27 -3.44 -9.90 12.84
C ARG A 27 -3.09 -8.96 11.70
N PHE A 28 -4.09 -8.62 10.88
CA PHE A 28 -3.92 -7.63 9.81
C PHE A 28 -3.55 -6.27 10.41
N LEU A 29 -4.34 -5.78 11.38
CA LEU A 29 -4.10 -4.49 12.03
C LEU A 29 -2.72 -4.42 12.70
N ALA A 30 -2.32 -5.45 13.44
CA ALA A 30 -1.01 -5.54 14.08
C ALA A 30 0.15 -5.50 13.06
N ARG A 31 -0.01 -6.16 11.90
CA ARG A 31 1.00 -6.15 10.84
C ARG A 31 1.09 -4.81 10.13
N THR A 32 -0.04 -4.13 9.96
CA THR A 32 -0.08 -2.79 9.35
C THR A 32 0.36 -1.70 10.32
N SER A 33 0.20 -1.88 11.64
CA SER A 33 0.67 -0.91 12.63
C SER A 33 2.19 -0.91 12.78
N ASP A 34 2.82 -2.08 12.65
CA ASP A 34 4.28 -2.22 12.64
C ASP A 34 4.89 -1.87 11.27
N TRP A 35 4.05 -1.65 10.25
CA TRP A 35 4.49 -1.19 8.94
C TRP A 35 4.84 0.30 9.01
N GLN A 36 6.06 0.60 9.44
CA GLN A 36 6.68 1.88 9.13
C GLN A 36 7.24 1.81 7.71
N PRO A 37 6.74 2.63 6.78
CA PRO A 37 7.32 2.70 5.45
C PRO A 37 8.71 3.32 5.58
N LYS A 38 9.76 2.49 5.48
CA LYS A 38 11.15 2.97 5.45
C LYS A 38 11.37 3.97 4.31
N ASP A 39 10.64 3.78 3.22
CA ASP A 39 10.61 4.66 2.05
C ASP A 39 9.16 4.76 1.56
N THR A 40 8.31 5.50 2.29
CA THR A 40 7.01 5.88 1.71
C THR A 40 7.29 6.75 0.50
N VAL A 41 7.10 6.20 -0.70
CA VAL A 41 6.83 7.02 -1.87
C VAL A 41 5.46 7.64 -1.62
N VAL A 42 5.45 8.75 -0.87
CA VAL A 42 4.28 9.61 -0.77
C VAL A 42 4.10 10.15 -2.17
N VAL A 43 3.17 9.56 -2.93
CA VAL A 43 2.73 10.12 -4.19
C VAL A 43 2.00 11.41 -3.85
N LYS A 44 2.76 12.50 -3.76
CA LYS A 44 2.22 13.84 -3.65
C LYS A 44 1.63 14.16 -5.02
N TYR A 45 0.31 14.23 -5.10
CA TYR A 45 -0.35 14.87 -6.24
C TYR A 45 0.15 16.31 -6.30
N SER A 46 1.02 16.61 -7.25
CA SER A 46 1.47 17.97 -7.49
C SER A 46 0.33 18.73 -8.18
N ASN A 47 -0.18 19.77 -7.52
CA ASN A 47 -1.14 20.71 -8.11
C ASN A 47 -0.48 21.71 -9.08
N LEU A 48 0.73 21.39 -9.56
CA LEU A 48 1.44 22.21 -10.51
C LEU A 48 0.91 21.92 -11.91
N LYS A 49 0.49 22.96 -12.62
CA LYS A 49 -0.08 22.86 -13.96
C LYS A 49 0.84 22.10 -14.95
N SER A 50 2.16 22.26 -14.80
CA SER A 50 3.16 21.55 -15.59
C SER A 50 3.18 20.03 -15.37
N ASP A 51 2.79 19.57 -14.19
CA ASP A 51 2.75 18.14 -13.86
C ASP A 51 1.43 17.53 -14.33
N GLN A 52 0.35 18.31 -14.36
CA GLN A 52 -0.92 17.93 -14.99
C GLN A 52 -0.77 17.76 -16.51
N GLU A 53 -0.07 18.69 -17.18
CA GLU A 53 0.21 18.59 -18.62
C GLU A 53 1.00 17.31 -18.96
N LYS A 54 2.01 16.96 -18.16
CA LYS A 54 2.76 15.71 -18.33
C LYS A 54 1.91 14.46 -18.09
N GLN A 55 1.00 14.52 -17.12
CA GLN A 55 0.05 13.41 -16.88
C GLN A 55 -0.89 13.22 -18.06
N GLU A 56 -1.41 14.31 -18.63
CA GLU A 56 -2.28 14.27 -19.81
C GLU A 56 -1.54 13.73 -21.04
N GLU A 57 -0.30 14.16 -21.29
CA GLU A 57 0.53 13.62 -22.37
C GLU A 57 0.82 12.12 -22.18
N PHE A 58 1.13 11.70 -20.95
CA PHE A 58 1.36 10.29 -20.64
C PHE A 58 0.10 9.43 -20.87
N ILE A 59 -1.07 9.91 -20.43
CA ILE A 59 -2.36 9.23 -20.67
C ILE A 59 -2.66 9.14 -22.17
N LYS A 60 -2.39 10.20 -22.92
CA LYS A 60 -2.58 10.21 -24.38
C LYS A 60 -1.70 9.17 -25.07
N GLN A 61 -0.42 9.09 -24.71
CA GLN A 61 0.50 8.10 -25.24
C GLN A 61 0.08 6.66 -24.87
N LEU A 62 -0.41 6.45 -23.65
CA LEU A 62 -0.93 5.15 -23.23
C LEU A 62 -2.15 4.72 -24.07
N ASN A 63 -3.10 5.63 -24.30
CA ASN A 63 -4.27 5.33 -25.12
C ASN A 63 -3.88 5.01 -26.57
N GLU A 64 -2.94 5.76 -27.14
CA GLU A 64 -2.45 5.51 -28.51
C GLU A 64 -1.74 4.16 -28.63
N ALA A 65 -0.95 3.77 -27.62
CA ALA A 65 -0.30 2.45 -27.58
C ALA A 65 -1.30 1.30 -27.31
N LEU A 66 -2.39 1.56 -26.59
CA LEU A 66 -3.49 0.62 -26.40
C LEU A 66 -4.26 0.40 -27.72
N GLU A 67 -4.55 1.47 -28.45
CA GLU A 67 -5.20 1.40 -29.77
C GLU A 67 -4.34 0.67 -30.81
N ARG A 68 -3.01 0.76 -30.69
CA ARG A 68 -2.06 0.01 -31.52
C ARG A 68 -1.89 -1.45 -31.10
N ASP A 69 -2.58 -1.90 -30.05
CA ASP A 69 -2.47 -3.26 -29.46
C ASP A 69 -1.03 -3.61 -29.04
N GLU A 70 -0.20 -2.58 -28.79
CA GLU A 70 1.20 -2.69 -28.38
C GLU A 70 1.34 -2.91 -26.85
N LEU A 71 0.25 -2.73 -26.11
CA LEU A 71 0.18 -2.88 -24.66
C LEU A 71 -0.78 -4.02 -24.27
N ASN A 72 -0.22 -5.16 -23.83
CA ASN A 72 -1.00 -6.22 -23.17
C ASN A 72 -1.27 -5.87 -21.71
N LEU A 73 -2.25 -4.99 -21.48
CA LEU A 73 -2.80 -4.76 -20.15
C LEU A 73 -3.82 -5.85 -19.82
N LEU A 74 -3.31 -7.02 -19.39
CA LEU A 74 -4.08 -8.19 -18.92
C LEU A 74 -5.05 -8.78 -19.96
N LYS A 75 -4.63 -9.87 -20.61
CA LYS A 75 -5.59 -10.90 -21.08
C LYS A 75 -5.74 -11.97 -20.01
#